data_AF-A0A158R2G6-F1
#
_entry.id   AF-A0A158R2G6-F1
#
_cell.length_a   1.000
_cell.length_b   1.000
_cell.length_c   1.000
_cell.angle_alpha   90.00
_cell.angle_beta   90.00
_cell.angle_gamma   90.00
#
_symmetry.space_group_name_H-M   'P 1'
#
loop_
_entity.id
_entity.type
_entity.pdbx_description
1 polymer ?
#
loop_
_entity_poly.entity_id
_entity_poly.type
_entity_poly.pdbx_seq_one_letter_code
_entity_poly.pdbx_strand_id
1 'polypeptide(L)'
;MVTSDILFSWEQMAEYDLPAMIDYVLKETDQSSLYYVGHSQGSLTMLAKLSKDKKFAKKIRKFFSLAPVSRMSHVKGLFYYLGQIYEQFKLVYRLLGDNEFLSNNMFSSLLTGIICDKSLNNSICENFIFSVSGPNSNQFNTSRVGIYLAHNPAGTSTRNMLHFAQMVHTKRMASFDLGPDANVRYYGEAYTPEYELSDIHCDTYLFYSDYDWLANAADVEEFLIPTLPKTSVKFARFCKRLKEFNHNDFLWGLRARKEIYDPITNIIKIDTRRLMIQRSLKTYFKSRNGDTVKVGSVLHSGEANNTSEVKA
;
A
#
# COMPACT_ATOMS: atom_id res chain seq x y z
N MET A 1 29.84 -19.58 7.64
CA MET A 1 28.38 -19.80 7.65
C MET A 1 27.73 -18.52 7.17
N VAL A 2 27.39 -18.45 5.88
CA VAL A 2 26.53 -17.39 5.35
C VAL A 2 25.11 -17.81 5.74
N THR A 3 24.44 -17.04 6.58
CA THR A 3 23.06 -17.30 7.00
C THR A 3 22.16 -17.30 5.77
N SER A 4 21.58 -18.46 5.45
CA SER A 4 20.82 -18.78 4.24
C SER A 4 19.38 -18.26 4.24
N ASP A 5 19.07 -17.15 4.93
CA ASP A 5 17.68 -16.80 5.27
C ASP A 5 17.18 -15.49 4.67
N ILE A 6 17.44 -15.23 3.39
CA ILE A 6 16.75 -14.13 2.70
C ILE A 6 16.20 -14.57 1.34
N LEU A 7 15.16 -15.42 1.39
CA LEU A 7 14.38 -15.85 0.23
C LEU A 7 13.14 -14.96 0.01
N PHE A 8 13.26 -13.65 -0.18
CA PHE A 8 12.08 -12.78 -0.34
C PHE A 8 12.13 -11.81 -1.51
N SER A 9 10.96 -11.45 -2.01
CA SER A 9 10.65 -10.22 -2.75
C SER A 9 9.49 -9.48 -2.07
N TRP A 10 8.99 -8.41 -2.68
CA TRP A 10 7.76 -7.75 -2.27
C TRP A 10 6.56 -8.71 -2.20
N GLU A 11 6.58 -9.85 -2.91
CA GLU A 11 5.52 -10.86 -2.83
C GLU A 11 5.43 -11.46 -1.41
N GLN A 12 6.55 -11.85 -0.81
CA GLN A 12 6.58 -12.35 0.57
C GLN A 12 6.23 -11.24 1.57
N MET A 13 6.63 -9.99 1.31
CA MET A 13 6.23 -8.85 2.15
C MET A 13 4.70 -8.65 2.14
N ALA A 14 4.06 -8.83 0.98
CA ALA A 14 2.61 -8.76 0.84
C ALA A 14 1.91 -9.95 1.51
N GLU A 15 2.49 -11.14 1.41
CA GLU A 15 1.89 -12.39 1.89
C GLU A 15 2.02 -12.57 3.41
N TYR A 16 3.18 -12.23 3.98
CA TYR A 16 3.53 -12.53 5.37
C TYR A 16 3.69 -11.29 6.23
N ASP A 17 4.59 -10.38 5.86
CA ASP A 17 4.94 -9.22 6.69
C ASP A 17 3.72 -8.32 6.93
N LEU A 18 3.04 -7.97 5.84
CA LEU A 18 1.92 -7.03 5.88
C LEU A 18 0.76 -7.56 6.74
N PRO A 19 0.30 -8.83 6.59
CA PRO A 19 -0.69 -9.39 7.50
C PRO A 19 -0.23 -9.50 8.94
N ALA A 20 1.01 -9.94 9.19
CA ALA A 20 1.53 -10.09 10.54
C ALA A 20 1.56 -8.74 11.29
N MET A 21 2.08 -7.69 10.64
CA MET A 21 2.13 -6.34 11.22
C MET A 21 0.74 -5.79 11.50
N ILE A 22 -0.20 -5.93 10.56
CA ILE A 22 -1.55 -5.40 10.70
C ILE A 22 -2.33 -6.15 11.77
N ASP A 23 -2.24 -7.48 11.79
CA ASP A 23 -2.94 -8.30 12.78
C ASP A 23 -2.42 -8.04 14.19
N TYR A 24 -1.12 -7.84 14.34
CA TYR A 24 -0.53 -7.39 15.60
C TYR A 24 -1.12 -6.04 16.04
N VAL A 25 -1.10 -5.01 15.20
CA VAL A 25 -1.62 -3.68 15.57
C VAL A 25 -3.11 -3.72 15.90
N LEU A 26 -3.92 -4.44 15.13
CA LEU A 26 -5.36 -4.56 15.38
C LEU A 26 -5.65 -5.28 16.70
N LYS A 27 -4.89 -6.32 17.02
CA LYS A 27 -4.97 -7.03 18.29
C LYS A 27 -4.59 -6.14 19.47
N GLU A 28 -3.44 -5.46 19.39
CA GLU A 28 -2.95 -4.60 20.47
C GLU A 28 -3.83 -3.36 20.71
N THR A 29 -4.51 -2.86 19.68
CA THR A 29 -5.34 -1.64 19.78
C THR A 29 -6.84 -1.92 19.94
N ASP A 30 -7.24 -3.19 19.96
CA ASP A 30 -8.65 -3.64 19.94
C ASP A 30 -9.48 -2.96 18.83
N GLN A 31 -8.84 -2.68 17.69
CA GLN A 31 -9.52 -2.14 16.51
C GLN A 31 -9.80 -3.26 15.51
N SER A 32 -10.94 -3.16 14.82
CA SER A 32 -11.32 -4.12 13.77
C SER A 32 -10.74 -3.77 12.39
N SER A 33 -10.29 -2.53 12.21
CA SER A 33 -9.73 -2.04 10.95
C SER A 33 -8.84 -0.83 11.20
N LEU A 34 -7.90 -0.56 10.29
CA LEU A 34 -7.03 0.62 10.32
C LEU A 34 -7.02 1.36 8.99
N TYR A 35 -6.49 2.59 9.00
CA TYR A 35 -6.17 3.33 7.78
C TYR A 35 -4.74 2.98 7.35
N TYR A 36 -4.56 2.61 6.09
CA TYR A 36 -3.24 2.26 5.56
C TYR A 36 -2.74 3.35 4.63
N VAL A 37 -1.49 3.78 4.81
CA VAL A 37 -0.79 4.70 3.91
C VAL A 37 0.42 3.96 3.35
N GLY A 38 0.43 3.71 2.05
CA GLY A 38 1.54 3.06 1.34
C GLY A 38 2.24 4.05 0.43
N HIS A 39 3.58 4.03 0.40
CA HIS A 39 4.39 4.75 -0.58
C HIS A 39 5.13 3.76 -1.46
N SER A 40 5.20 4.00 -2.76
CA SER A 40 6.01 3.19 -3.69
C SER A 40 5.70 1.69 -3.58
N GLN A 41 6.70 0.85 -3.28
CA GLN A 41 6.54 -0.58 -3.02
C GLN A 41 5.53 -0.90 -1.90
N GLY A 42 5.36 -0.03 -0.90
CA GLY A 42 4.31 -0.21 0.12
C GLY A 42 2.90 -0.14 -0.46
N SER A 43 2.71 0.56 -1.57
CA SER A 43 1.47 0.50 -2.34
C SER A 43 1.34 -0.82 -3.08
N LEU A 44 2.42 -1.28 -3.73
CA LEU A 44 2.48 -2.54 -4.46
C LEU A 44 2.11 -3.73 -3.57
N THR A 45 2.69 -3.82 -2.38
CA THR A 45 2.43 -4.93 -1.44
C THR A 45 0.98 -4.94 -0.95
N MET A 46 0.39 -3.77 -0.67
CA MET A 46 -1.02 -3.67 -0.29
C MET A 46 -1.95 -4.04 -1.45
N LEU A 47 -1.69 -3.56 -2.68
CA LEU A 47 -2.47 -3.94 -3.86
C LEU A 47 -2.41 -5.45 -4.11
N ALA A 48 -1.21 -6.05 -3.98
CA ALA A 48 -1.00 -7.49 -4.10
C ALA A 48 -1.78 -8.28 -3.03
N LYS A 49 -1.78 -7.83 -1.78
CA LYS A 49 -2.52 -8.50 -0.70
C LYS A 49 -4.03 -8.38 -0.89
N LEU A 50 -4.53 -7.20 -1.26
CA LEU A 50 -5.96 -6.95 -1.43
C LEU A 50 -6.56 -7.68 -2.64
N SER A 51 -5.77 -7.91 -3.70
CA SER A 51 -6.22 -8.69 -4.87
C SER A 51 -6.33 -10.19 -4.59
N LYS A 52 -5.51 -10.73 -3.67
CA LYS A 52 -5.54 -12.16 -3.33
C LYS A 52 -6.42 -12.50 -2.12
N ASP A 53 -6.70 -11.56 -1.21
CA ASP A 53 -7.38 -11.86 0.06
C ASP A 53 -8.51 -10.88 0.43
N LYS A 54 -9.74 -11.24 0.03
CA LYS A 54 -10.96 -10.48 0.35
C LYS A 54 -11.26 -10.41 1.85
N LYS A 55 -10.85 -11.40 2.64
CA LYS A 55 -11.10 -11.37 4.10
C LYS A 55 -10.19 -10.33 4.74
N PHE A 56 -8.94 -10.27 4.29
CA PHE A 56 -7.99 -9.25 4.72
C PHE A 56 -8.45 -7.84 4.40
N ALA A 57 -9.09 -7.62 3.24
CA ALA A 57 -9.59 -6.30 2.85
C ALA A 57 -10.50 -5.63 3.92
N LYS A 58 -11.23 -6.41 4.72
CA LYS A 58 -12.06 -5.90 5.83
C LYS A 58 -11.27 -5.23 6.95
N LYS A 59 -9.97 -5.55 7.07
CA LYS A 59 -9.04 -4.94 8.03
C LYS A 59 -8.57 -3.56 7.57
N ILE A 60 -8.74 -3.23 6.29
CA ILE A 60 -8.31 -1.97 5.71
C ILE A 60 -9.52 -1.06 5.51
N ARG A 61 -9.61 -0.03 6.34
CA ARG A 61 -10.72 0.92 6.32
C ARG A 61 -10.68 1.83 5.10
N LYS A 62 -9.51 2.41 4.85
CA LYS A 62 -9.17 3.19 3.65
C LYS A 62 -7.71 2.99 3.34
N PHE A 63 -7.39 2.94 2.06
CA PHE A 63 -6.03 2.85 1.56
C PHE A 63 -5.65 4.16 0.87
N PHE A 64 -4.62 4.83 1.37
CA PHE A 64 -4.01 6.00 0.75
C PHE A 64 -2.70 5.57 0.09
N SER A 65 -2.66 5.63 -1.23
CA SER A 65 -1.55 5.14 -2.03
C SER A 65 -0.80 6.32 -2.65
N LEU A 66 0.44 6.53 -2.18
CA LEU A 66 1.33 7.61 -2.58
C LEU A 66 2.36 7.05 -3.57
N ALA A 67 2.51 7.65 -4.74
CA ALA A 67 3.35 7.12 -5.81
C ALA A 67 3.08 5.61 -6.04
N PRO A 68 1.84 5.23 -6.43
CA PRO A 68 1.41 3.84 -6.48
C PRO A 68 2.19 3.03 -7.52
N VAL A 69 3.20 2.27 -7.07
CA VAL A 69 3.83 1.26 -7.93
C VAL A 69 2.86 0.09 -8.10
N SER A 70 2.58 -0.26 -9.35
CA SER A 70 1.75 -1.40 -9.72
C SER A 70 2.42 -2.11 -10.91
N ARG A 71 2.02 -1.78 -12.14
CA ARG A 71 2.79 -2.08 -13.34
C ARG A 71 3.86 -1.00 -13.55
N MET A 72 4.99 -1.34 -14.15
CA MET A 72 6.12 -0.44 -14.39
C MET A 72 6.48 -0.37 -15.88
N SER A 73 5.50 -0.13 -16.74
CA SER A 73 5.66 -0.15 -18.20
C SER A 73 6.30 1.13 -18.74
N HIS A 74 6.07 2.24 -18.04
CA HIS A 74 6.49 3.59 -18.43
C HIS A 74 7.55 4.17 -17.50
N VAL A 75 8.21 3.29 -16.74
CA VAL A 75 9.32 3.63 -15.84
C VAL A 75 10.45 4.31 -16.63
N LYS A 76 11.12 5.25 -15.98
CA LYS A 76 12.28 5.99 -16.51
C LYS A 76 13.47 5.83 -15.56
N GLY A 77 14.59 6.46 -15.91
CA GLY A 77 15.76 6.52 -15.04
C GLY A 77 16.40 5.15 -14.81
N LEU A 78 16.95 4.94 -13.61
CA LEU A 78 17.73 3.74 -13.29
C LEU A 78 16.92 2.44 -13.40
N PHE A 79 15.65 2.46 -13.00
CA PHE A 79 14.79 1.26 -13.04
C PHE A 79 14.42 0.86 -14.48
N TYR A 80 14.37 1.79 -15.43
CA TYR A 80 14.23 1.45 -16.85
C TYR A 80 15.38 0.53 -17.30
N TYR A 81 16.61 0.88 -16.94
CA TYR A 81 17.79 0.08 -17.29
C TYR A 81 17.80 -1.29 -16.61
N LEU A 82 17.27 -1.43 -15.39
CA LEU A 82 17.13 -2.74 -14.73
C LEU A 82 16.33 -3.74 -15.56
N GLY A 83 15.27 -3.30 -16.24
CA GLY A 83 14.51 -4.16 -17.16
C GLY A 83 15.26 -4.47 -18.46
N GLN A 84 16.10 -3.56 -18.95
CA GLN A 84 16.91 -3.78 -20.15
C GLN A 84 18.01 -4.82 -19.91
N ILE A 85 18.58 -4.84 -18.71
CA ILE A 85 19.62 -5.80 -18.31
C ILE A 85 19.05 -7.06 -17.64
N TYR A 86 17.74 -7.30 -17.77
CA TYR A 86 17.06 -8.37 -17.06
C TYR A 86 17.71 -9.75 -17.27
N GLU A 87 18.06 -10.11 -18.50
CA GLU A 87 18.66 -11.42 -18.80
C GLU A 87 20.06 -11.57 -18.17
N GLN A 88 20.86 -10.50 -18.19
CA GLN A 88 22.17 -10.47 -17.54
C GLN A 88 22.03 -10.56 -16.02
N PHE A 89 21.08 -9.82 -15.45
CA PHE A 89 20.83 -9.85 -14.02
C PHE A 89 20.30 -11.22 -13.58
N LYS A 90 19.41 -11.84 -14.36
CA LYS A 90 18.92 -13.21 -14.14
C LYS A 90 20.07 -14.22 -14.15
N LEU A 91 21.04 -14.09 -15.05
CA LEU A 91 22.23 -14.95 -15.07
C LEU A 91 23.07 -14.79 -13.81
N VAL A 92 23.38 -13.55 -13.43
CA VAL A 92 24.15 -13.26 -12.20
C VAL A 92 23.41 -13.79 -10.96
N TYR A 93 22.09 -13.58 -10.90
CA TYR A 93 21.26 -14.09 -9.81
C TYR A 93 21.25 -15.62 -9.75
N ARG A 94 21.23 -16.34 -10.87
CA ARG A 94 21.35 -17.81 -10.89
C ARG A 94 22.70 -18.30 -10.35
N LEU A 95 23.76 -17.54 -10.52
CA LEU A 95 25.11 -17.90 -10.07
C LEU A 95 25.35 -17.55 -8.60
N LEU A 96 24.89 -16.37 -8.17
CA LEU A 96 25.18 -15.83 -6.83
C LEU A 96 24.05 -16.09 -5.84
N GLY A 97 22.84 -16.40 -6.32
CA GLY A 97 21.66 -16.63 -5.51
C GLY A 97 21.18 -15.40 -4.77
N ASP A 98 20.36 -15.65 -3.75
CA ASP A 98 19.81 -14.61 -2.89
C ASP A 98 20.87 -14.03 -1.95
N ASN A 99 21.11 -12.74 -2.14
CA ASN A 99 21.97 -11.93 -1.31
C ASN A 99 21.27 -10.64 -0.89
N GLU A 100 21.79 -10.02 0.15
CA GLU A 100 21.46 -8.66 0.54
C GLU A 100 21.91 -7.67 -0.55
N PHE A 101 21.05 -6.73 -0.91
CA PHE A 101 21.28 -5.70 -1.92
C PHE A 101 21.14 -4.32 -1.29
N LEU A 102 22.17 -3.48 -1.48
CA LEU A 102 22.23 -2.10 -0.96
C LEU A 102 21.88 -1.97 0.53
N SER A 103 22.43 -2.84 1.37
CA SER A 103 22.36 -2.64 2.81
C SER A 103 23.24 -1.49 3.27
N ASN A 104 22.79 -0.79 4.32
CA ASN A 104 23.57 0.23 5.02
C ASN A 104 24.68 -0.39 5.88
N ASN A 105 25.60 -1.10 5.22
CA ASN A 105 26.79 -1.66 5.82
C ASN A 105 27.92 -0.60 5.86
N MET A 106 28.99 -0.88 6.61
CA MET A 106 30.13 0.02 6.77
C MET A 106 30.72 0.51 5.43
N PHE A 107 30.66 -0.33 4.39
CA PHE A 107 31.13 -0.02 3.04
C PHE A 107 30.23 0.94 2.27
N SER A 108 28.90 0.85 2.41
CA SER A 108 27.99 1.85 1.83
C SER A 108 28.04 3.15 2.63
N SER A 109 28.18 3.11 3.96
CA SER A 109 28.43 4.31 4.77
C SER A 109 29.76 5.01 4.38
N LEU A 110 30.79 4.26 4.01
CA LEU A 110 32.06 4.79 3.53
C LEU A 110 31.92 5.38 2.11
N LEU A 111 31.21 4.70 1.20
CA LEU A 111 30.92 5.23 -0.14
C LEU A 111 30.08 6.50 -0.07
N THR A 112 29.03 6.54 0.76
CA THR A 112 28.19 7.72 0.96
C THR A 112 28.95 8.84 1.67
N GLY A 113 29.85 8.51 2.59
CA GLY A 113 30.74 9.49 3.22
C GLY A 113 31.78 10.09 2.27
N ILE A 114 32.25 9.32 1.29
CA ILE A 114 33.22 9.77 0.27
C ILE A 114 32.53 10.49 -0.90
N ILE A 115 31.38 10.00 -1.36
CA ILE A 115 30.61 10.57 -2.50
C ILE A 115 29.84 11.82 -2.05
N CYS A 116 29.36 11.85 -0.82
CA CYS A 116 28.55 12.94 -0.26
C CYS A 116 29.24 13.64 0.91
N ASP A 117 30.57 13.76 0.87
CA ASP A 117 31.33 14.48 1.89
C ASP A 117 30.77 15.90 2.09
N LYS A 118 30.93 16.44 3.31
CA LYS A 118 30.28 17.62 3.89
C LYS A 118 30.48 18.95 3.14
N SER A 119 31.15 18.93 2.00
CA SER A 119 31.22 20.08 1.11
C SER A 119 29.85 20.30 0.46
N LEU A 120 29.19 21.35 0.92
CA LEU A 120 28.07 22.05 0.31
C LEU A 120 27.93 21.75 -1.20
N ASN A 121 26.77 21.24 -1.61
CA ASN A 121 26.33 21.16 -3.02
C ASN A 121 26.96 20.04 -3.88
N ASN A 122 27.02 18.79 -3.39
CA ASN A 122 27.45 17.66 -4.22
C ASN A 122 26.35 17.21 -5.21
N SER A 123 26.40 17.78 -6.41
CA SER A 123 25.53 17.47 -7.56
C SER A 123 25.45 15.97 -7.87
N ILE A 124 26.49 15.19 -7.55
CA ILE A 124 26.54 13.74 -7.78
C ILE A 124 25.50 12.98 -6.93
N CYS A 125 25.32 13.36 -5.67
CA CYS A 125 24.37 12.70 -4.77
C CYS A 125 22.92 13.04 -5.15
N GLU A 126 22.68 14.30 -5.51
CA GLU A 126 21.41 14.74 -6.08
C GLU A 126 21.12 14.03 -7.40
N ASN A 127 22.11 13.90 -8.29
CA ASN A 127 21.97 13.18 -9.55
C ASN A 127 21.60 11.71 -9.34
N PHE A 128 22.15 11.03 -8.32
CA PHE A 128 21.74 9.67 -8.01
C PHE A 128 20.28 9.60 -7.53
N ILE A 129 19.89 10.45 -6.58
CA ILE A 129 18.49 10.51 -6.08
C ILE A 129 17.53 10.79 -7.24
N PHE A 130 17.83 11.77 -8.09
CA PHE A 130 16.97 12.14 -9.22
C PHE A 130 17.00 11.10 -10.35
N SER A 131 18.11 10.35 -10.52
CA SER A 131 18.17 9.25 -11.49
C SER A 131 17.21 8.11 -11.19
N VAL A 132 16.89 7.91 -9.91
CA VAL A 132 15.87 6.96 -9.47
C VAL A 132 14.51 7.67 -9.49
N SER A 133 14.39 8.83 -8.86
CA SER A 133 13.07 9.36 -8.46
C SER A 133 12.34 10.13 -9.57
N GLY A 134 13.07 10.81 -10.44
CA GLY A 134 12.49 11.83 -11.33
C GLY A 134 13.26 13.15 -11.31
N PRO A 135 12.93 14.08 -12.22
CA PRO A 135 13.59 15.38 -12.32
C PRO A 135 13.48 16.18 -11.02
N ASN A 136 14.41 17.12 -10.86
CA ASN A 136 14.33 18.08 -9.77
C ASN A 136 13.05 18.92 -9.90
N SER A 137 12.24 18.87 -8.85
CA SER A 137 10.96 19.57 -8.72
C SER A 137 11.04 20.85 -7.88
N ASN A 138 12.25 21.22 -7.42
CA ASN A 138 12.49 22.27 -6.43
C ASN A 138 11.75 22.06 -5.09
N GLN A 139 11.33 20.83 -4.79
CA GLN A 139 10.64 20.50 -3.54
C GLN A 139 11.54 19.85 -2.49
N PHE A 140 12.78 19.56 -2.85
CA PHE A 140 13.72 18.85 -2.01
C PHE A 140 14.48 19.83 -1.09
N ASN A 141 14.50 19.54 0.22
CA ASN A 141 15.30 20.34 1.16
C ASN A 141 16.76 19.90 1.10
N THR A 142 17.56 20.61 0.31
CA THR A 142 18.98 20.32 0.05
C THR A 142 19.82 20.31 1.33
N SER A 143 19.49 21.14 2.33
CA SER A 143 20.16 21.13 3.64
C SER A 143 19.97 19.82 4.43
N ARG A 144 19.08 18.91 3.98
CA ARG A 144 18.82 17.61 4.62
C ARG A 144 19.27 16.41 3.79
N VAL A 145 19.94 16.60 2.66
CA VAL A 145 20.45 15.51 1.80
C VAL A 145 21.20 14.44 2.61
N GLY A 146 22.12 14.87 3.47
CA GLY A 146 22.93 13.95 4.28
C GLY A 146 22.09 13.05 5.20
N ILE A 147 20.93 13.51 5.66
CA ILE A 147 20.02 12.72 6.50
C ILE A 147 19.27 11.71 5.64
N TYR A 148 18.79 12.11 4.46
CA TYR A 148 18.08 11.19 3.57
C TYR A 148 18.98 10.02 3.17
N LEU A 149 20.23 10.31 2.80
CA LEU A 149 21.22 9.31 2.36
C LEU A 149 21.79 8.47 3.50
N ALA A 150 21.85 8.98 4.72
CA ALA A 150 22.26 8.18 5.88
C ALA A 150 21.24 7.08 6.23
N HIS A 151 19.99 7.23 5.81
CA HIS A 151 18.90 6.29 6.13
C HIS A 151 18.34 5.56 4.90
N ASN A 152 18.76 5.91 3.68
CA ASN A 152 18.25 5.34 2.44
C ASN A 152 19.41 5.07 1.46
N PRO A 153 19.48 3.88 0.84
CA PRO A 153 18.56 2.73 0.99
C PRO A 153 18.74 1.99 2.32
N ALA A 154 17.66 1.43 2.87
CA ALA A 154 17.68 0.69 4.14
C ALA A 154 17.95 -0.83 3.97
N GLY A 155 18.42 -1.25 2.79
CA GLY A 155 18.59 -2.65 2.40
C GLY A 155 17.35 -3.28 1.77
N THR A 156 17.59 -4.19 0.82
CA THR A 156 16.59 -5.09 0.24
C THR A 156 17.27 -6.38 -0.20
N SER A 157 16.55 -7.34 -0.81
CA SER A 157 17.15 -8.54 -1.37
C SER A 157 17.42 -8.38 -2.87
N THR A 158 18.45 -9.07 -3.37
CA THR A 158 18.70 -9.24 -4.81
C THR A 158 17.49 -9.84 -5.54
N ARG A 159 16.74 -10.76 -4.91
CA ARG A 159 15.48 -11.28 -5.45
C ARG A 159 14.41 -10.22 -5.59
N ASN A 160 14.28 -9.30 -4.64
CA ASN A 160 13.34 -8.18 -4.76
C ASN A 160 13.70 -7.29 -5.96
N MET A 161 14.99 -7.00 -6.15
CA MET A 161 15.46 -6.24 -7.31
C MET A 161 15.26 -6.98 -8.63
N LEU A 162 15.48 -8.30 -8.66
CA LEU A 162 15.18 -9.12 -9.82
C LEU A 162 13.68 -9.13 -10.11
N HIS A 163 12.83 -9.13 -9.08
CA HIS A 163 11.38 -9.04 -9.25
C HIS A 163 10.98 -7.70 -9.88
N PHE A 164 11.57 -6.57 -9.47
CA PHE A 164 11.37 -5.30 -10.16
C PHE A 164 11.87 -5.34 -11.61
N ALA A 165 13.03 -5.94 -11.88
CA ALA A 165 13.52 -6.10 -13.25
C ALA A 165 12.53 -6.92 -14.11
N GLN A 166 11.93 -7.98 -13.56
CA GLN A 166 10.85 -8.75 -14.21
C GLN A 166 9.63 -7.87 -14.51
N MET A 167 9.19 -7.04 -13.55
CA MET A 167 8.03 -6.16 -13.75
C MET A 167 8.27 -5.14 -14.86
N VAL A 168 9.46 -4.56 -14.93
CA VAL A 168 9.83 -3.61 -16.00
C VAL A 168 9.96 -4.32 -17.34
N HIS A 169 10.63 -5.48 -17.37
CA HIS A 169 10.87 -6.24 -18.60
C HIS A 169 9.57 -6.78 -19.21
N THR A 170 8.77 -7.45 -18.39
CA THR A 170 7.51 -8.08 -18.82
C THR A 170 6.36 -7.08 -18.93
N LYS A 171 6.49 -5.91 -18.30
CA LYS A 171 5.42 -4.92 -18.14
C LYS A 171 4.19 -5.55 -17.50
N ARG A 172 4.36 -6.42 -16.50
CA ARG A 172 3.27 -7.12 -15.79
C ARG A 172 3.43 -6.94 -14.28
N MET A 173 2.30 -6.86 -13.57
CA MET A 173 2.28 -7.00 -12.11
C MET A 173 1.93 -8.46 -11.81
N ALA A 174 2.96 -9.30 -11.75
CA ALA A 174 2.82 -10.75 -11.63
C ALA A 174 3.61 -11.29 -10.43
N SER A 175 3.34 -12.53 -10.04
CA SER A 175 4.19 -13.27 -9.09
C SER A 175 5.60 -13.47 -9.64
N PHE A 176 6.56 -13.73 -8.74
CA PHE A 176 7.97 -13.84 -9.08
C PHE A 176 8.26 -14.98 -10.07
N ASP A 177 8.90 -14.69 -11.20
CA ASP A 177 9.23 -15.71 -12.20
C ASP A 177 10.46 -16.53 -11.78
N LEU A 178 10.23 -17.81 -11.47
CA LEU A 178 11.24 -18.80 -11.10
C LEU A 178 11.83 -19.53 -12.31
N GLY A 179 11.32 -19.25 -13.51
CA GLY A 179 11.58 -19.99 -14.74
C GLY A 179 10.53 -21.09 -15.01
N PRO A 180 10.35 -21.52 -16.27
CA PRO A 180 9.19 -22.33 -16.69
C PRO A 180 8.94 -23.58 -15.84
N ASP A 181 9.97 -24.41 -15.63
CA ASP A 181 9.84 -25.67 -14.88
C ASP A 181 9.50 -25.44 -13.40
N ALA A 182 10.09 -24.40 -12.80
CA ALA A 182 9.84 -24.06 -11.41
C ALA A 182 8.47 -23.38 -11.23
N ASN A 183 8.04 -22.57 -12.21
CA ASN A 183 6.71 -21.99 -12.24
C ASN A 183 5.63 -23.07 -12.34
N VAL A 184 5.81 -24.10 -13.18
CA VAL A 184 4.85 -25.21 -13.25
C VAL A 184 4.75 -25.93 -11.90
N ARG A 185 5.88 -26.13 -11.21
CA ARG A 185 5.88 -26.77 -9.88
C ARG A 185 5.22 -25.92 -8.80
N TYR A 186 5.40 -24.60 -8.84
CA TYR A 186 4.97 -23.71 -7.77
C TYR A 186 3.60 -23.06 -8.02
N TYR A 187 3.34 -22.62 -9.25
CA TYR A 187 2.12 -21.94 -9.68
C TYR A 187 1.18 -22.85 -10.49
N GLY A 188 1.65 -23.98 -11.03
CA GLY A 188 0.88 -24.87 -11.90
C GLY A 188 0.93 -24.51 -13.39
N GLU A 189 1.54 -23.38 -13.75
CA GLU A 189 1.65 -22.88 -15.13
C GLU A 189 3.09 -22.46 -15.45
N ALA A 190 3.48 -22.49 -16.72
CA ALA A 190 4.83 -22.08 -17.15
C ALA A 190 5.07 -20.56 -17.03
N TYR A 191 4.00 -19.77 -17.08
CA TYR A 191 4.04 -18.32 -16.92
C TYR A 191 3.46 -17.94 -15.56
N THR A 192 3.99 -16.87 -14.97
CA THR A 192 3.50 -16.43 -13.66
C THR A 192 2.13 -15.75 -13.75
N PRO A 193 1.24 -16.01 -12.78
CA PRO A 193 -0.07 -15.38 -12.72
C PRO A 193 0.06 -13.88 -12.42
N GLU A 194 -0.79 -13.07 -13.07
CA GLU A 194 -0.93 -11.64 -12.75
C GLU A 194 -1.85 -11.43 -11.54
N TYR A 195 -1.63 -10.34 -10.82
CA TYR A 195 -2.48 -9.96 -9.70
C TYR A 195 -3.80 -9.35 -10.19
N GLU A 196 -4.92 -9.96 -9.83
CA GLU A 196 -6.28 -9.55 -10.23
C GLU A 196 -6.77 -8.34 -9.43
N LEU A 197 -6.41 -7.12 -9.88
CA LEU A 197 -6.78 -5.88 -9.17
C LEU A 197 -8.27 -5.57 -9.23
N SER A 198 -9.02 -6.16 -10.16
CA SER A 198 -10.48 -5.99 -10.30
C SER A 198 -11.28 -6.59 -9.14
N ASP A 199 -10.63 -7.27 -8.20
CA ASP A 199 -11.26 -7.85 -7.02
C ASP A 199 -10.93 -7.10 -5.72
N ILE A 200 -10.29 -5.95 -5.82
CA ILE A 200 -9.95 -5.11 -4.66
C ILE A 200 -11.20 -4.37 -4.18
N HIS A 201 -11.70 -4.73 -2.99
CA HIS A 201 -12.84 -4.10 -2.34
C HIS A 201 -12.41 -3.23 -1.15
N CYS A 202 -11.76 -2.10 -1.43
CA CYS A 202 -11.33 -1.12 -0.43
C CYS A 202 -11.38 0.30 -0.99
N ASP A 203 -11.84 1.26 -0.18
CA ASP A 203 -11.80 2.69 -0.50
C ASP A 203 -10.33 3.14 -0.68
N THR A 204 -9.92 3.32 -1.94
CA THR A 204 -8.54 3.58 -2.36
C THR A 204 -8.40 5.00 -2.88
N TYR A 205 -7.44 5.75 -2.34
CA TYR A 205 -7.12 7.13 -2.72
C TYR A 205 -5.73 7.16 -3.33
N LEU A 206 -5.64 7.58 -4.60
CA LEU A 206 -4.38 7.59 -5.35
C LEU A 206 -3.79 9.01 -5.43
N PHE A 207 -2.50 9.12 -5.10
CA PHE A 207 -1.69 10.33 -5.27
C PHE A 207 -0.51 9.98 -6.17
N TYR A 208 -0.40 10.64 -7.31
CA TYR A 208 0.61 10.33 -8.34
C TYR A 208 0.98 11.60 -9.12
N SER A 209 2.01 11.55 -9.98
CA SER A 209 2.49 12.72 -10.73
C SER A 209 3.22 12.31 -12.00
N ASP A 210 3.28 13.21 -12.98
CA ASP A 210 4.02 12.99 -14.24
C ASP A 210 5.53 13.06 -14.08
N TYR A 211 5.99 13.73 -13.03
CA TYR A 211 7.41 13.82 -12.70
C TYR A 211 7.91 12.59 -11.96
N ASP A 212 7.01 11.66 -11.59
CA ASP A 212 7.39 10.38 -11.02
C ASP A 212 7.91 9.46 -12.12
N TRP A 213 9.18 9.04 -11.99
CA TRP A 213 9.81 8.12 -12.93
C TRP A 213 9.58 6.64 -12.59
N LEU A 214 9.13 6.29 -11.38
CA LEU A 214 8.84 4.92 -10.97
C LEU A 214 7.36 4.60 -11.10
N ALA A 215 6.52 5.33 -10.37
CA ALA A 215 5.07 5.21 -10.43
C ALA A 215 4.54 6.21 -11.46
N ASN A 216 4.97 6.02 -12.71
CA ASN A 216 4.68 6.96 -13.77
C ASN A 216 3.17 7.16 -13.95
N ALA A 217 2.75 8.40 -14.20
CA ALA A 217 1.34 8.73 -14.35
C ALA A 217 0.64 7.88 -15.43
N ALA A 218 1.31 7.49 -16.51
CA ALA A 218 0.74 6.60 -17.53
C ALA A 218 0.42 5.21 -16.95
N ASP A 219 1.31 4.61 -16.15
CA ASP A 219 1.03 3.34 -15.48
C ASP A 219 -0.15 3.45 -14.47
N VAL A 220 -0.36 4.63 -13.89
CA VAL A 220 -1.50 4.87 -12.99
C VAL A 220 -2.81 5.10 -13.76
N GLU A 221 -2.80 5.97 -14.77
CA GLU A 221 -3.99 6.41 -15.51
C GLU A 221 -4.45 5.38 -16.53
N GLU A 222 -3.53 4.68 -17.19
CA GLU A 222 -3.83 3.74 -18.27
C GLU A 222 -3.97 2.29 -17.79
N PHE A 223 -3.35 1.94 -16.65
CA PHE A 223 -3.41 0.58 -16.10
C PHE A 223 -4.11 0.52 -14.73
N LEU A 224 -3.58 1.19 -13.70
CA LEU A 224 -4.09 0.98 -12.33
C LEU A 224 -5.54 1.43 -12.14
N ILE A 225 -5.87 2.67 -12.54
CA ILE A 225 -7.22 3.22 -12.40
C ILE A 225 -8.26 2.40 -13.18
N PRO A 226 -8.03 2.02 -14.46
CA PRO A 226 -8.98 1.21 -15.22
C PRO A 226 -9.15 -0.23 -14.69
N THR A 227 -8.12 -0.82 -14.08
CA THR A 227 -8.16 -2.21 -13.60
C THR A 227 -8.85 -2.33 -12.24
N LEU A 228 -8.80 -1.28 -11.40
CA LEU A 228 -9.47 -1.27 -10.10
C LEU A 228 -11.01 -1.17 -10.25
N PRO A 229 -11.79 -1.74 -9.33
CA PRO A 229 -13.23 -1.54 -9.32
C PRO A 229 -13.59 -0.05 -9.18
N LYS A 230 -14.54 0.41 -10.00
CA LYS A 230 -15.05 1.80 -9.94
C LYS A 230 -15.53 2.19 -8.54
N THR A 231 -16.03 1.22 -7.77
CA THR A 231 -16.48 1.42 -6.39
C THR A 231 -15.33 1.64 -5.41
N SER A 232 -14.13 1.15 -5.72
CA SER A 232 -12.96 1.18 -4.84
C SER A 232 -12.15 2.46 -5.03
N VAL A 233 -12.01 2.95 -6.27
CA VAL A 233 -11.28 4.21 -6.54
C VAL A 233 -12.08 5.40 -6.03
N LYS A 234 -11.59 6.07 -4.98
CA LYS A 234 -12.19 7.27 -4.43
C LYS A 234 -11.54 8.50 -5.03
N PHE A 235 -12.18 8.99 -6.08
CA PHE A 235 -12.05 10.37 -6.50
C PHE A 235 -12.71 11.26 -5.44
N ALA A 236 -12.03 11.45 -4.31
CA ALA A 236 -12.20 12.72 -3.63
C ALA A 236 -11.98 13.81 -4.69
N ARG A 237 -12.53 15.01 -4.48
CA ARG A 237 -12.18 16.24 -5.23
C ARG A 237 -10.65 16.54 -5.32
N PHE A 238 -9.82 15.62 -4.81
CA PHE A 238 -8.40 15.61 -4.52
C PHE A 238 -7.74 14.24 -4.79
N CYS A 239 -8.26 13.38 -5.69
CA CYS A 239 -7.36 12.43 -6.39
C CYS A 239 -6.41 13.29 -7.22
N LYS A 240 -5.28 13.65 -6.60
CA LYS A 240 -4.39 14.67 -7.11
C LYS A 240 -3.33 13.96 -7.93
N ARG A 241 -3.48 14.00 -9.24
CA ARG A 241 -2.30 14.16 -10.09
C ARG A 241 -1.60 15.42 -9.61
N LEU A 242 -0.60 15.24 -8.76
CA LEU A 242 0.18 16.32 -8.18
C LEU A 242 1.04 16.90 -9.29
N LYS A 243 1.12 18.23 -9.36
CA LYS A 243 1.97 18.89 -10.33
C LYS A 243 3.42 18.80 -9.87
N GLU A 244 4.29 18.29 -10.74
CA GLU A 244 5.75 18.33 -10.55
C GLU A 244 6.21 17.68 -9.24
N PHE A 245 5.62 16.55 -8.85
CA PHE A 245 6.14 15.69 -7.78
C PHE A 245 6.96 14.58 -8.42
N ASN A 246 8.25 14.48 -8.11
CA ASN A 246 9.00 13.26 -8.37
C ASN A 246 8.67 12.19 -7.33
N HIS A 247 9.22 10.98 -7.48
CA HIS A 247 8.88 9.84 -6.65
C HIS A 247 9.08 10.05 -5.13
N ASN A 248 10.08 10.85 -4.74
CA ASN A 248 10.42 11.09 -3.34
C ASN A 248 9.70 12.30 -2.76
N ASP A 249 9.18 13.20 -3.59
CA ASP A 249 8.46 14.39 -3.11
C ASP A 249 7.19 14.03 -2.31
N PHE A 250 6.63 12.85 -2.53
CA PHE A 250 5.50 12.33 -1.75
C PHE A 250 5.83 12.16 -0.26
N LEU A 251 7.12 12.06 0.09
CA LEU A 251 7.62 11.95 1.46
C LEU A 251 8.43 13.19 1.88
N TRP A 252 9.35 13.64 1.03
CA TRP A 252 10.35 14.67 1.35
C TRP A 252 10.04 16.05 0.77
N GLY A 253 9.02 16.14 -0.08
CA GLY A 253 8.66 17.37 -0.75
C GLY A 253 8.17 18.42 0.23
N LEU A 254 8.67 19.65 0.11
CA LEU A 254 8.26 20.78 0.96
C LEU A 254 6.74 21.04 0.91
N ARG A 255 6.07 20.67 -0.18
CA ARG A 255 4.61 20.80 -0.33
C ARG A 255 3.82 19.56 0.15
N ALA A 256 4.48 18.44 0.46
CA ALA A 256 3.82 17.18 0.81
C ALA A 256 2.83 17.32 1.96
N ARG A 257 3.17 18.11 2.99
CA ARG A 257 2.24 18.40 4.10
C ARG A 257 0.91 18.97 3.61
N LYS A 258 0.97 20.08 2.88
CA LYS A 258 -0.22 20.81 2.45
C LYS A 258 -1.03 20.03 1.40
N GLU A 259 -0.34 19.30 0.53
CA GLU A 259 -0.97 18.70 -0.65
C GLU A 259 -1.37 17.23 -0.48
N ILE A 260 -0.73 16.51 0.45
CA ILE A 260 -0.96 15.08 0.73
C ILE A 260 -1.41 14.88 2.17
N TYR A 261 -0.61 15.27 3.16
CA TYR A 261 -0.83 14.89 4.56
C TYR A 261 -2.07 15.54 5.17
N ASP A 262 -2.25 16.86 4.98
CA ASP A 262 -3.41 17.59 5.46
C ASP A 262 -4.72 17.05 4.83
N PRO A 263 -4.79 16.80 3.50
CA PRO A 263 -5.93 16.09 2.90
C PRO A 263 -6.22 14.71 3.48
N ILE A 264 -5.21 13.84 3.66
CA ILE A 264 -5.39 12.51 4.24
C ILE A 264 -5.94 12.61 5.66
N THR A 265 -5.34 13.45 6.50
CA THR A 265 -5.80 13.63 7.89
C THR A 265 -7.22 14.20 7.95
N ASN A 266 -7.60 15.09 7.03
CA ASN A 266 -8.97 15.59 6.94
C ASN A 266 -9.97 14.51 6.55
N ILE A 267 -9.63 13.64 5.59
CA ILE A 267 -10.46 12.49 5.20
C ILE A 267 -10.67 11.56 6.40
N ILE A 268 -9.60 11.26 7.14
CA ILE A 268 -9.65 10.42 8.34
C ILE A 268 -10.52 11.06 9.42
N LYS A 269 -10.36 12.36 9.70
CA LYS A 269 -11.16 13.08 10.70
C LYS A 269 -12.65 13.06 10.38
N ILE A 270 -13.01 13.30 9.12
CA ILE A 270 -14.41 13.27 8.66
C ILE A 270 -14.99 11.86 8.82
N ASP A 271 -14.24 10.84 8.41
CA ASP A 271 -14.68 9.45 8.48
C ASP A 271 -14.86 8.96 9.93
N THR A 272 -13.92 9.30 10.81
CA THR A 272 -14.00 8.99 12.24
C THR A 272 -15.19 9.69 12.90
N ARG A 273 -15.48 10.96 12.57
CA ARG A 273 -16.69 11.64 13.06
C ARG A 273 -17.96 10.95 12.59
N ARG A 274 -18.03 10.54 11.32
CA ARG A 274 -19.17 9.78 10.77
C ARG A 274 -19.38 8.48 11.54
N LEU A 275 -18.31 7.75 11.87
CA LEU A 275 -18.38 6.54 12.68
C LEU A 275 -18.93 6.79 14.08
N MET A 276 -18.44 7.83 14.75
CA MET A 276 -18.92 8.18 16.10
C MET A 276 -20.42 8.44 16.09
N ILE A 277 -20.91 9.22 15.12
CA ILE A 277 -22.34 9.51 14.95
C ILE A 277 -23.12 8.23 14.67
N GLN A 278 -22.64 7.36 13.77
CA GLN A 278 -23.30 6.08 13.47
C GLN A 278 -23.38 5.16 14.69
N ARG A 279 -22.33 5.11 15.51
CA ARG A 279 -22.32 4.35 16.77
C ARG A 279 -23.34 4.93 17.76
N SER A 280 -23.33 6.25 17.97
CA SER A 280 -24.29 6.92 18.87
C SER A 280 -25.74 6.70 18.44
N LEU A 281 -26.05 6.82 17.15
CA LEU A 281 -27.39 6.57 16.63
C LEU A 281 -27.82 5.11 16.82
N LYS A 282 -26.93 4.15 16.54
CA LYS A 282 -27.22 2.72 16.77
C LYS A 282 -27.50 2.43 18.24
N THR A 283 -26.73 3.02 19.15
CA THR A 283 -26.96 2.89 20.60
C THR A 283 -28.31 3.48 21.01
N TYR A 284 -28.64 4.68 20.53
CA TYR A 284 -29.90 5.36 20.81
C TYR A 284 -31.14 4.58 20.34
N PHE A 285 -31.12 4.05 19.11
CA PHE A 285 -32.25 3.25 18.61
C PHE A 285 -32.33 1.88 19.28
N LYS A 286 -31.20 1.28 19.68
CA LYS A 286 -31.19 0.02 20.43
C LYS A 286 -31.81 0.17 21.82
N SER A 287 -31.55 1.27 22.53
CA SER A 287 -32.19 1.52 23.83
C SER A 287 -33.70 1.70 23.68
N ARG A 288 -34.14 2.46 22.67
CA ARG A 288 -35.57 2.77 22.46
C ARG A 288 -36.41 1.57 21.98
N ASN A 289 -35.82 0.65 21.21
CA ASN A 289 -36.45 -0.62 20.84
C ASN A 289 -36.43 -1.66 21.99
N GLY A 290 -35.56 -1.49 22.99
CA GLY A 290 -35.60 -2.28 24.22
C GLY A 290 -36.72 -1.83 25.17
N ASP A 291 -37.04 -0.54 25.18
CA ASP A 291 -38.08 0.03 26.04
C ASP A 291 -39.51 -0.22 25.54
N THR A 292 -39.68 -0.52 24.24
CA THR A 292 -40.99 -0.79 23.63
C THR A 292 -41.55 -2.19 23.92
N VAL A 293 -40.80 -3.07 24.59
CA VAL A 293 -41.25 -4.43 24.96
C VAL A 293 -41.82 -4.49 26.40
N LYS A 294 -41.82 -3.38 27.17
CA LYS A 294 -42.30 -3.37 28.57
C LYS A 294 -43.52 -2.50 28.86
N VAL A 295 -44.28 -2.11 27.84
CA VAL A 295 -45.56 -1.40 28.03
C VAL A 295 -46.66 -2.15 27.28
N GLY A 296 -47.12 -3.26 27.86
CA GLY A 296 -48.16 -4.09 27.27
C GLY A 296 -48.61 -5.22 28.19
N SER A 297 -48.75 -4.97 29.49
CA SER A 297 -49.33 -5.94 30.42
C SER A 297 -50.05 -5.25 31.58
N VAL A 298 -51.06 -4.43 31.29
CA VAL A 298 -52.08 -4.07 32.29
C VAL A 298 -53.43 -3.89 31.56
N LEU A 299 -54.42 -4.68 32.00
CA LEU A 299 -55.88 -4.54 31.83
C LEU A 299 -56.55 -5.10 30.57
N HIS A 300 -57.00 -6.37 30.64
CA HIS A 300 -58.40 -6.74 30.38
C HIS A 300 -58.70 -8.19 30.84
N SER A 301 -59.41 -8.33 31.95
CA SER A 301 -60.31 -9.47 32.20
C SER A 301 -61.42 -9.00 33.14
N GLY A 302 -62.40 -8.32 32.55
CA GLY A 302 -63.71 -8.09 33.15
C GLY A 302 -64.60 -9.33 32.92
N GLU A 303 -65.23 -9.74 34.01
CA GLU A 303 -66.62 -10.22 34.10
C GLU A 303 -67.10 -11.31 33.13
N ALA A 304 -67.21 -12.53 33.66
CA ALA A 304 -68.13 -13.54 33.16
C ALA A 304 -69.22 -13.80 34.22
N ASN A 305 -70.45 -13.49 33.81
CA ASN A 305 -71.72 -13.70 34.51
C ASN A 305 -71.89 -15.15 35.02
N ASN A 306 -72.46 -15.30 36.21
CA ASN A 306 -73.14 -16.54 36.59
C ASN A 306 -74.50 -16.20 37.19
N THR A 307 -75.53 -16.35 36.36
CA THR A 307 -76.94 -16.26 36.72
C THR A 307 -77.39 -17.55 37.38
N SER A 308 -77.99 -17.41 38.56
CA SER A 308 -78.76 -18.41 39.27
C SER A 308 -80.08 -18.72 38.57
N GLU A 309 -80.37 -19.99 38.30
CA GLU A 309 -81.73 -20.48 38.13
C GLU A 309 -81.90 -21.79 38.91
N VAL A 310 -82.79 -21.74 39.91
CA VAL A 310 -83.43 -22.89 40.55
C VAL A 310 -84.92 -22.64 40.42
N LYS A 311 -85.66 -23.53 39.74
CA LYS A 311 -87.00 -24.01 40.14
C LYS A 311 -87.56 -25.08 39.19
N ALA A 312 -88.14 -26.09 39.85
CA ALA A 312 -88.92 -27.26 39.39
C ALA A 312 -88.12 -28.44 38.81
#